data_AF-A0A401GT54-F1
#
_entry.id   AF-A0A401GT54-F1
#
_cell.length_a   1.000
_cell.length_b   1.000
_cell.length_c   1.000
_cell.angle_alpha   90.00
_cell.angle_beta   90.00
_cell.angle_gamma   90.00
#
_symmetry.space_group_name_H-M   'P 1'
#
loop_
_entity.id
_entity.type
_entity.pdbx_description
1 polymer ?
#
loop_
_entity_poly.entity_id
_entity_poly.type
_entity_poly.pdbx_seq_one_letter_code
_entity_poly.pdbx_strand_id
1 'polypeptide(L)'
;MSDSSLTDIEDEDVQNAQPAVLIQLPIEAGLDLPPQTHIPPSDFDICQAKLYEREVEYNYMRRQANNAQFASAIKYKASVVAASDNNAAPAWFNQSMRDLRRDMRRGFQRLRRRLDDTNRRLADTQRTSGKVYNSTNAKGGAVPFVQIPWEDGTYPWGFVHRNQPLPALTSVAVVEGLDGHQSRKIYHGYYPNNDVPENQEERVTAILVAIGCADRSRLVRPDHAE
;
A
#
# COMPACT_ATOMS: atom_id res chain seq x y z
N MET A 1 14.49 9.97 -10.43
CA MET A 1 14.35 8.98 -9.34
C MET A 1 13.93 9.74 -8.11
N SER A 2 12.62 9.85 -7.90
CA SER A 2 12.04 10.65 -6.83
C SER A 2 12.00 9.80 -5.58
N ASP A 3 12.92 10.08 -4.67
CA ASP A 3 13.01 9.53 -3.34
C ASP A 3 11.75 9.93 -2.57
N SER A 4 10.74 9.05 -2.60
CA SER A 4 9.53 9.22 -1.80
C SER A 4 9.92 8.92 -0.36
N SER A 5 10.35 9.99 0.31
CA SER A 5 10.50 10.10 1.75
C SER A 5 9.26 9.50 2.40
N LEU A 6 9.41 8.25 2.84
CA LEU A 6 8.45 7.54 3.66
C LEU A 6 8.51 8.26 5.00
N THR A 7 7.69 9.29 5.16
CA THR A 7 7.52 10.01 6.42
C THR A 7 7.27 8.98 7.51
N ASP A 8 8.21 8.90 8.44
CA ASP A 8 8.04 8.22 9.72
C ASP A 8 6.76 8.76 10.35
N ILE A 9 5.69 7.99 10.21
CA ILE A 9 4.51 8.14 11.06
C ILE A 9 4.99 7.61 12.40
N GLU A 10 5.50 8.52 13.22
CA GLU A 10 5.59 8.32 14.65
C GLU A 10 4.14 8.06 15.10
N ASP A 11 3.78 6.77 15.13
CA ASP A 11 2.62 6.27 15.83
C ASP A 11 2.83 6.70 17.29
N GLU A 12 2.29 7.87 17.65
CA GLU A 12 1.94 8.21 19.02
C GLU A 12 0.99 7.10 19.49
N ASP A 13 1.57 6.02 19.99
CA ASP A 13 0.95 4.96 20.77
C ASP A 13 0.54 5.59 22.11
N VAL A 14 -0.43 6.51 22.05
CA VAL A 14 -1.18 6.96 23.22
C VAL A 14 -1.90 5.72 23.71
N GLN A 15 -1.31 5.10 24.73
CA GLN A 15 -1.85 4.01 25.52
C GLN A 15 -3.17 4.47 26.15
N ASN A 16 -4.23 4.48 25.34
CA ASN A 16 -5.59 4.65 25.81
C ASN A 16 -6.04 3.27 26.32
N ALA A 17 -5.38 2.80 27.39
CA ALA A 17 -5.98 1.83 28.27
C ALA A 17 -7.23 2.54 28.79
N GLN A 18 -8.41 2.20 28.25
CA GLN A 18 -9.65 2.70 28.84
C GLN A 18 -9.62 2.25 30.30
N PRO A 19 -9.48 3.19 31.26
CA PRO A 19 -9.56 2.81 32.66
C PRO A 19 -10.90 2.09 32.83
N ALA A 20 -10.94 1.05 33.66
CA ALA A 20 -12.21 0.46 34.09
C ALA A 20 -13.14 1.63 34.39
N VAL A 21 -14.24 1.73 33.65
CA VAL A 21 -15.12 2.91 33.70
C VAL A 21 -15.71 2.92 35.10
N LEU A 22 -15.05 3.62 36.02
CA LEU A 22 -15.56 3.86 37.34
C LEU A 22 -16.79 4.72 37.13
N ILE A 23 -17.95 4.11 37.31
CA ILE A 23 -19.24 4.80 37.28
C ILE A 23 -19.22 5.78 38.45
N GLN A 24 -18.85 7.03 38.17
CA GLN A 24 -18.82 8.08 39.17
C GLN A 24 -20.26 8.39 39.60
N LEU A 25 -20.49 8.41 40.91
CA LEU A 25 -21.79 8.81 41.45
C LEU A 25 -22.08 10.29 41.10
N PRO A 26 -23.35 10.63 40.82
CA PRO A 26 -23.75 11.99 40.49
C PRO A 26 -23.59 12.93 41.70
N ILE A 27 -23.59 14.25 41.44
CA ILE A 27 -23.54 15.27 42.50
C ILE A 27 -24.91 15.28 43.20
N GLU A 28 -24.92 15.26 44.53
CA GLU A 28 -26.16 15.32 45.32
C GLU A 28 -27.02 16.52 44.94
N ALA A 29 -28.27 16.25 44.56
CA ALA A 29 -29.25 17.25 44.14
C ALA A 29 -30.42 17.39 45.13
N GLY A 30 -30.15 17.12 46.43
CA GLY A 30 -31.18 17.04 47.47
C GLY A 30 -32.09 15.81 47.36
N LEU A 31 -31.65 14.81 46.59
CA LEU A 31 -32.28 13.49 46.41
C LEU A 31 -31.33 12.43 46.95
N ASP A 32 -31.89 11.32 47.42
CA ASP A 32 -31.10 10.13 47.75
C ASP A 32 -30.32 9.68 46.51
N LEU A 33 -29.01 9.49 46.67
CA LEU A 33 -28.16 9.02 45.58
C LEU A 33 -28.63 7.62 45.13
N PRO A 34 -28.65 7.33 43.82
CA PRO A 34 -29.00 6.01 43.34
C PRO A 34 -28.00 4.99 43.91
N PRO A 35 -28.45 3.76 44.23
CA PRO A 35 -27.57 2.72 44.76
C PRO A 35 -26.42 2.46 43.78
N GLN A 36 -25.26 2.06 44.31
CA GLN A 36 -24.12 1.72 43.49
C GLN A 36 -24.49 0.55 42.56
N THR A 37 -24.26 0.71 41.26
CA THR A 37 -24.66 -0.29 40.25
C THR A 37 -23.78 -1.52 40.31
N HIS A 38 -24.33 -2.65 39.85
CA HIS A 38 -23.56 -3.87 39.65
C HIS A 38 -22.52 -3.68 38.53
N ILE A 39 -21.47 -4.50 38.50
CA ILE A 39 -20.47 -4.53 37.43
C ILE A 39 -20.46 -5.95 36.84
N PRO A 40 -20.91 -6.15 35.59
CA PRO A 40 -21.52 -5.16 34.70
C PRO A 40 -22.90 -4.70 35.19
N PRO A 41 -23.34 -3.47 34.86
CA PRO A 41 -24.69 -3.01 35.16
C PRO A 41 -25.72 -3.90 34.48
N SER A 42 -26.75 -4.27 35.23
CA SER A 42 -27.92 -4.98 34.73
C SER A 42 -28.87 -4.02 34.00
N ASP A 43 -29.82 -4.56 33.23
CA ASP A 43 -30.91 -3.77 32.64
C ASP A 43 -31.71 -2.98 33.69
N PHE A 44 -31.78 -3.50 34.92
CA PHE A 44 -32.39 -2.82 36.06
C PHE A 44 -31.58 -1.57 36.47
N ASP A 45 -30.25 -1.65 36.51
CA ASP A 45 -29.37 -0.53 36.81
C ASP A 45 -29.53 0.60 35.75
N ILE A 46 -29.72 0.24 34.48
CA ILE A 46 -30.01 1.21 33.40
C ILE A 46 -31.36 1.92 33.64
N CYS A 47 -32.39 1.15 33.99
CA CYS A 47 -33.71 1.68 34.29
C CYS A 47 -33.66 2.66 35.47
N GLN A 48 -32.94 2.30 36.55
CA GLN A 48 -32.76 3.15 37.72
C GLN A 48 -32.02 4.44 37.37
N ALA A 49 -30.96 4.37 36.56
CA ALA A 49 -30.25 5.56 36.12
C ALA A 49 -31.12 6.51 35.28
N LYS A 50 -32.05 5.98 34.48
CA LYS A 50 -33.03 6.80 33.75
C LYS A 50 -34.07 7.45 34.66
N LEU A 51 -34.54 6.75 35.68
CA LEU A 51 -35.48 7.30 36.66
C LEU A 51 -34.83 8.44 37.45
N TYR A 52 -33.59 8.25 37.89
CA TYR A 52 -32.81 9.28 38.57
C TYR A 52 -32.59 10.53 37.69
N GLU A 53 -32.18 10.37 36.43
CA GLU A 53 -32.04 11.49 35.48
C GLU A 53 -33.34 12.32 35.38
N ARG A 54 -34.48 11.65 35.29
CA ARG A 54 -35.80 12.29 35.18
C ARG A 54 -36.18 13.05 36.45
N GLU A 55 -35.81 12.55 37.62
CA GLU A 55 -36.09 13.22 38.88
C GLU A 55 -35.25 14.49 39.05
N VAL A 56 -33.96 14.41 38.70
CA VAL A 56 -33.07 15.59 38.68
C VAL A 56 -33.53 16.61 37.65
N GLU A 57 -34.01 16.16 36.48
CA GLU A 57 -34.62 17.02 35.46
C GLU A 57 -35.83 17.81 36.02
N TYR A 58 -36.70 17.13 36.79
CA TYR A 58 -37.86 17.77 37.41
C TYR A 58 -37.46 18.82 38.45
N ASN A 59 -36.49 18.51 39.30
CA ASN A 59 -35.93 19.47 40.27
C ASN A 59 -35.24 20.64 39.57
N TYR A 60 -34.58 20.39 38.45
CA TYR A 60 -33.96 21.44 37.62
C TYR A 60 -35.00 22.40 37.04
N MET A 61 -36.11 21.89 36.48
CA MET A 61 -37.21 22.73 35.97
C MET A 61 -37.87 23.57 37.08
N ARG A 62 -37.91 23.06 38.31
CA ARG A 62 -38.40 23.78 39.50
C ARG A 62 -37.37 24.74 40.11
N ARG A 63 -36.17 24.86 39.53
CA ARG A 63 -35.03 25.65 40.05
C ARG A 63 -34.53 25.18 41.42
N GLN A 64 -34.75 23.90 41.74
CA GLN A 64 -34.29 23.25 42.96
C GLN A 64 -32.95 22.50 42.76
N ALA A 65 -32.61 22.19 41.50
CA ALA A 65 -31.28 21.71 41.10
C ALA A 65 -30.60 22.73 40.18
N ASN A 66 -29.26 22.76 40.21
CA ASN A 66 -28.44 23.61 39.35
C ASN A 66 -27.96 22.85 38.09
N ASN A 67 -27.35 23.58 37.14
CA ASN A 67 -26.86 23.02 35.87
C ASN A 67 -25.85 21.88 36.08
N ALA A 68 -24.99 21.97 37.10
CA ALA A 68 -23.95 20.98 37.35
C ALA A 68 -24.55 19.65 37.84
N GLN A 69 -25.54 19.71 38.72
CA GLN A 69 -26.28 18.54 39.21
C GLN A 69 -27.01 17.84 38.06
N PHE A 70 -27.72 18.58 37.22
CA PHE A 70 -28.40 18.01 36.05
C PHE A 70 -27.43 17.40 35.05
N ALA A 71 -26.33 18.08 34.72
CA ALA A 71 -25.29 17.53 33.85
C ALA A 71 -24.63 16.27 34.44
N SER A 72 -24.48 16.19 35.77
CA SER A 72 -23.93 15.01 36.44
C SER A 72 -24.84 13.79 36.32
N ALA A 73 -26.17 13.97 36.41
CA ALA A 73 -27.15 12.90 36.24
C ALA A 73 -27.16 12.35 34.80
N ILE A 74 -27.06 13.21 33.79
CA ILE A 74 -26.95 12.80 32.37
C ILE A 74 -25.68 11.96 32.17
N LYS A 75 -24.54 12.43 32.70
CA LYS A 75 -23.26 11.70 32.61
C LYS A 75 -23.31 10.35 33.31
N TYR A 76 -23.93 10.27 34.48
CA TYR A 76 -24.12 9.02 35.22
C TYR A 76 -24.94 7.99 34.43
N LYS A 77 -26.08 8.38 33.85
CA LYS A 77 -26.86 7.45 33.00
C LYS A 77 -26.05 6.99 31.79
N ALA A 78 -25.33 7.90 31.13
CA ALA A 78 -24.51 7.53 29.98
C ALA A 78 -23.42 6.52 30.33
N SER A 79 -22.79 6.65 31.50
CA SER A 79 -21.76 5.70 31.96
C SER A 79 -22.34 4.34 32.32
N VAL A 80 -23.51 4.28 32.97
CA VAL A 80 -24.21 3.02 33.27
C VAL A 80 -24.59 2.29 31.97
N VAL A 81 -25.15 3.00 30.98
CA VAL A 81 -25.48 2.41 29.68
C VAL A 81 -24.23 1.91 28.95
N ALA A 82 -23.16 2.70 28.92
CA ALA A 82 -21.91 2.29 28.27
C ALA A 82 -21.27 1.07 28.93
N ALA A 83 -21.37 0.96 30.26
CA ALA A 83 -20.85 -0.19 31.01
C ALA A 83 -21.76 -1.43 30.92
N SER A 84 -23.05 -1.26 30.63
CA SER A 84 -24.02 -2.37 30.50
C SER A 84 -23.92 -3.14 29.18
N ASP A 85 -23.19 -2.61 28.19
CA ASP A 85 -23.00 -3.28 26.92
C ASP A 85 -22.06 -4.49 27.10
N ASN A 86 -22.65 -5.63 27.46
CA ASN A 86 -21.97 -6.94 27.56
C ASN A 86 -21.36 -7.40 26.23
N ASN A 87 -21.63 -6.71 25.11
CA ASN A 87 -20.98 -6.95 23.82
C ASN A 87 -19.72 -6.09 23.63
N ALA A 88 -19.36 -5.22 24.58
CA ALA A 88 -18.06 -4.56 24.57
C ALA A 88 -16.98 -5.62 24.75
N ALA A 89 -16.26 -5.91 23.67
CA ALA A 89 -15.22 -6.92 23.68
C ALA A 89 -14.20 -6.64 24.81
N PRO A 90 -13.73 -7.68 25.53
CA PRO A 90 -12.79 -7.49 26.63
C PRO A 90 -11.57 -6.65 26.22
N ALA A 91 -10.98 -5.91 27.15
CA ALA A 91 -9.82 -5.06 26.87
C ALA A 91 -8.67 -5.83 26.18
N TRP A 92 -8.45 -7.09 26.58
CA TRP A 92 -7.46 -7.96 25.96
C TRP A 92 -7.77 -8.24 24.48
N PHE A 93 -9.04 -8.35 24.10
CA PHE A 93 -9.46 -8.65 22.73
C PHE A 93 -9.08 -7.51 21.78
N ASN A 94 -9.30 -6.26 22.19
CA ASN A 94 -8.89 -5.10 21.40
C ASN A 94 -7.38 -5.08 21.15
N GLN A 95 -6.58 -5.42 22.17
CA GLN A 95 -5.14 -5.53 22.02
C GLN A 95 -4.76 -6.66 21.05
N SER A 96 -5.32 -7.85 21.23
CA SER A 96 -5.09 -9.00 20.34
C SER A 96 -5.48 -8.69 18.89
N MET A 97 -6.57 -7.95 18.66
CA MET A 97 -6.99 -7.55 17.32
C MET A 97 -6.04 -6.53 16.68
N ARG A 98 -5.45 -5.60 17.47
CA ARG A 98 -4.41 -4.70 16.97
C ARG A 98 -3.16 -5.47 16.58
N ASP A 99 -2.73 -6.40 17.43
CA ASP A 99 -1.57 -7.26 17.18
C ASP A 99 -1.75 -8.10 15.93
N LEU A 100 -2.90 -8.76 15.80
CA LEU A 100 -3.26 -9.52 14.60
C LEU A 100 -3.25 -8.64 13.34
N ARG A 101 -3.85 -7.45 13.38
CA ARG A 101 -3.86 -6.52 12.23
C ARG A 101 -2.44 -6.10 11.84
N ARG A 102 -1.57 -5.84 12.81
CA ARG A 102 -0.16 -5.50 12.58
C ARG A 102 0.58 -6.66 11.92
N ASP A 103 0.39 -7.88 12.41
CA ASP A 103 1.03 -9.07 11.85
C ASP A 103 0.51 -9.39 10.44
N MET A 104 -0.79 -9.22 10.19
CA MET A 104 -1.36 -9.33 8.85
C MET A 104 -0.76 -8.30 7.89
N ARG A 105 -0.66 -7.02 8.29
CA ARG A 105 0.00 -5.97 7.48
C ARG A 105 1.44 -6.34 7.14
N ARG A 106 2.22 -6.79 8.13
CA ARG A 106 3.59 -7.28 7.92
C ARG A 106 3.62 -8.51 6.98
N GLY A 107 2.65 -9.42 7.12
CA GLY A 107 2.45 -10.57 6.24
C GLY A 107 2.25 -10.16 4.79
N PHE A 108 1.31 -9.23 4.53
CA PHE A 108 1.05 -8.72 3.18
C PHE A 108 2.25 -8.00 2.57
N GLN A 109 2.98 -7.20 3.35
CA GLN A 109 4.21 -6.54 2.88
C GLN A 109 5.27 -7.57 2.46
N ARG A 110 5.45 -8.64 3.25
CA ARG A 110 6.38 -9.74 2.89
C ARG A 110 5.93 -10.47 1.63
N LEU A 111 4.64 -10.75 1.48
CA LEU A 111 4.09 -11.37 0.27
C LEU A 111 4.31 -10.50 -0.97
N ARG A 112 4.06 -9.20 -0.87
CA ARG A 112 4.29 -8.25 -1.97
C ARG A 112 5.75 -8.25 -2.41
N ARG A 113 6.70 -8.15 -1.48
CA ARG A 113 8.14 -8.22 -1.79
C ARG A 113 8.54 -9.54 -2.47
N ARG A 114 7.97 -10.67 -2.02
CA ARG A 114 8.23 -11.98 -2.66
C ARG A 114 7.66 -12.06 -4.07
N LEU A 115 6.48 -11.49 -4.30
CA LEU A 115 5.87 -11.42 -5.62
C LEU A 115 6.71 -10.55 -6.56
N ASP A 116 7.18 -9.39 -6.08
CA ASP A 116 8.08 -8.50 -6.84
C ASP A 116 9.40 -9.21 -7.18
N ASP A 117 10.01 -9.94 -6.23
CA ASP A 117 11.23 -10.74 -6.47
C ASP A 117 10.99 -11.86 -7.49
N THR A 118 9.87 -12.56 -7.39
CA THR A 118 9.50 -13.64 -8.32
C THR A 118 9.31 -13.09 -9.74
N ASN A 119 8.63 -11.95 -9.87
CA ASN A 119 8.44 -11.29 -11.16
C ASN A 119 9.78 -10.86 -11.78
N ARG A 120 10.70 -10.31 -10.99
CA ARG A 120 12.06 -9.98 -11.47
C ARG A 120 12.81 -11.21 -11.96
N ARG A 121 12.80 -12.31 -11.19
CA ARG A 121 13.46 -13.56 -11.60
C ARG A 121 12.83 -14.16 -12.86
N LEU A 122 11.51 -14.06 -13.01
CA LEU A 122 10.82 -14.50 -14.21
C LEU A 122 11.22 -13.66 -15.42
N ALA A 123 11.27 -12.33 -15.27
CA ALA A 123 11.75 -11.43 -16.31
C ALA A 123 13.21 -11.75 -16.69
N ASP A 124 14.11 -11.98 -15.72
CA ASP A 124 15.50 -12.37 -15.99
C ASP A 124 15.60 -13.68 -16.75
N THR A 125 14.80 -14.67 -16.37
CA THR A 125 14.74 -15.97 -17.05
C THR A 125 14.23 -15.82 -18.48
N GLN A 126 13.17 -15.03 -18.68
CA GLN A 126 12.62 -14.72 -20.01
C GLN A 126 13.63 -13.96 -20.88
N ARG A 127 14.34 -12.97 -20.31
CA ARG A 127 15.39 -12.23 -21.03
C ARG A 127 16.51 -13.15 -21.46
N THR A 128 16.97 -14.02 -20.56
CA THR A 128 18.09 -14.94 -20.82
C THR A 128 17.71 -15.97 -21.87
N SER A 129 16.59 -16.66 -21.69
CA SER A 129 16.09 -17.66 -22.65
C SER A 129 15.77 -17.04 -24.01
N GLY A 130 15.13 -15.87 -24.03
CA GLY A 130 14.83 -15.15 -25.25
C GLY A 130 16.08 -14.66 -25.99
N LYS A 131 17.11 -14.17 -25.28
CA LYS A 131 18.41 -13.82 -25.89
C LYS A 131 19.08 -15.03 -26.53
N VAL A 132 19.09 -16.18 -25.84
CA VAL A 132 19.63 -17.43 -26.37
C VAL A 132 18.84 -17.92 -27.58
N TYR A 133 17.52 -17.79 -27.56
CA TYR A 133 16.67 -18.14 -28.69
C TYR A 133 16.88 -17.20 -29.89
N ASN A 134 16.96 -15.90 -29.66
CA ASN A 134 17.17 -14.93 -30.73
C ASN A 134 18.57 -15.05 -31.34
N SER A 135 19.59 -15.40 -30.54
CA SER A 135 20.95 -15.61 -31.04
C SER A 135 21.06 -16.82 -31.97
N THR A 136 20.20 -17.83 -31.83
CA THR A 136 20.15 -18.99 -32.74
C THR A 136 19.34 -18.72 -34.00
N ASN A 137 18.50 -17.68 -34.03
CA ASN A 137 17.56 -17.39 -35.13
C ASN A 137 18.10 -16.44 -36.23
N ALA A 138 19.42 -16.39 -36.40
CA ALA A 138 20.08 -15.56 -37.43
C ALA A 138 19.53 -14.12 -37.46
N LYS A 139 18.97 -13.66 -38.59
CA LYS A 139 18.44 -12.30 -38.77
C LYS A 139 16.94 -12.15 -38.48
N GLY A 140 16.27 -13.21 -38.01
CA GLY A 140 14.83 -13.19 -37.75
C GLY A 140 13.96 -13.20 -39.03
N GLY A 141 14.49 -13.76 -40.13
CA GLY A 141 13.79 -13.79 -41.43
C GLY A 141 12.79 -14.93 -41.57
N ALA A 142 13.20 -16.17 -41.23
CA ALA A 142 12.35 -17.35 -41.32
C ALA A 142 11.54 -17.59 -40.04
N VAL A 143 12.12 -17.26 -38.89
CA VAL A 143 11.51 -17.39 -37.57
C VAL A 143 11.65 -16.04 -36.86
N PRO A 144 10.55 -15.41 -36.41
CA PRO A 144 10.61 -14.11 -35.76
C PRO A 144 11.28 -14.20 -34.39
N PHE A 145 11.91 -13.11 -33.97
CA PHE A 145 12.46 -12.98 -32.63
C PHE A 145 11.37 -13.04 -31.55
N VAL A 146 11.72 -13.67 -30.43
CA VAL A 146 10.95 -13.58 -29.20
C VAL A 146 11.21 -12.23 -28.56
N GLN A 147 10.14 -11.62 -28.05
CA GLN A 147 10.22 -10.31 -27.40
C GLN A 147 10.93 -10.43 -26.06
N ILE A 148 11.89 -9.54 -25.83
CA ILE A 148 12.67 -9.46 -24.59
C ILE A 148 12.09 -8.34 -23.73
N PRO A 149 11.53 -8.63 -22.54
CA PRO A 149 11.02 -7.58 -21.67
C PRO A 149 12.16 -6.66 -21.19
N TRP A 150 11.80 -5.47 -20.73
CA TRP A 150 12.68 -4.57 -20.01
C TRP A 150 13.03 -5.12 -18.61
N GLU A 151 13.87 -4.40 -17.88
CA GLU A 151 14.30 -4.80 -16.53
C GLU A 151 13.15 -4.89 -15.51
N ASP A 152 12.09 -4.11 -15.70
CA ASP A 152 10.88 -4.15 -14.89
C ASP A 152 9.90 -5.27 -15.28
N GLY A 153 10.22 -6.06 -16.30
CA GLY A 153 9.37 -7.13 -16.84
C GLY A 153 8.30 -6.67 -17.82
N THR A 154 8.18 -5.36 -18.10
CA THR A 154 7.26 -4.85 -19.12
C THR A 154 7.84 -5.06 -20.52
N TYR A 155 6.98 -5.24 -21.53
CA TYR A 155 7.44 -5.44 -22.90
C TYR A 155 7.60 -4.11 -23.66
N PRO A 156 8.58 -4.02 -24.58
CA PRO A 156 8.82 -2.79 -25.34
C PRO A 156 7.69 -2.41 -26.29
N TRP A 157 6.87 -3.37 -26.72
CA TRP A 157 5.76 -3.14 -27.64
C TRP A 157 4.48 -2.77 -26.87
N GLY A 158 3.58 -2.03 -27.52
CA GLY A 158 2.30 -1.60 -26.92
C GLY A 158 2.36 -0.29 -26.13
N PHE A 159 3.55 0.27 -25.87
CA PHE A 159 3.66 1.66 -25.43
C PHE A 159 3.29 2.60 -26.57
N VAL A 160 2.25 3.40 -26.36
CA VAL A 160 1.79 4.40 -27.32
C VAL A 160 2.40 5.75 -26.96
N HIS A 161 3.18 6.34 -27.87
CA HIS A 161 3.59 7.74 -27.78
C HIS A 161 3.06 8.49 -28.99
N ARG A 162 2.31 9.57 -28.77
CA ARG A 162 1.69 10.38 -29.85
C ARG A 162 0.91 9.53 -30.87
N ASN A 163 0.12 8.57 -30.39
CA ASN A 163 -0.66 7.63 -31.20
C ASN A 163 0.15 6.67 -32.10
N GLN A 164 1.47 6.55 -31.89
CA GLN A 164 2.29 5.56 -32.56
C GLN A 164 2.74 4.50 -31.54
N PRO A 165 2.22 3.26 -31.64
CA PRO A 165 2.69 2.17 -30.80
C PRO A 165 4.12 1.78 -31.20
N LEU A 166 4.95 1.43 -30.22
CA LEU A 166 6.26 0.84 -30.51
C LEU A 166 6.08 -0.51 -31.23
N PRO A 167 6.76 -0.73 -32.37
CA PRO A 167 6.65 -1.98 -33.10
C PRO A 167 7.28 -3.14 -32.31
N ALA A 168 6.76 -4.35 -32.52
CA ALA A 168 7.39 -5.55 -31.99
C ALA A 168 8.73 -5.80 -32.69
N LEU A 169 9.78 -6.11 -31.93
CA LEU A 169 11.13 -6.32 -32.46
C LEU A 169 11.27 -7.73 -33.02
N THR A 170 10.65 -8.02 -34.17
CA THR A 170 10.53 -9.40 -34.69
C THR A 170 11.67 -9.82 -35.61
N SER A 171 12.48 -8.90 -36.12
CA SER A 171 13.62 -9.20 -37.00
C SER A 171 14.65 -8.08 -37.00
N VAL A 172 15.85 -8.34 -37.53
CA VAL A 172 16.90 -7.30 -37.66
C VAL A 172 16.40 -6.13 -38.51
N ALA A 173 15.71 -6.42 -39.61
CA ALA A 173 15.15 -5.40 -40.50
C ALA A 173 14.14 -4.47 -39.79
N VAL A 174 13.36 -5.00 -38.84
CA VAL A 174 12.45 -4.17 -38.03
C VAL A 174 13.23 -3.25 -37.09
N VAL A 175 14.32 -3.74 -36.47
CA VAL A 175 15.16 -2.93 -35.58
C VAL A 175 15.91 -1.84 -36.36
N GLU A 176 16.45 -2.18 -37.54
CA GLU A 176 17.12 -1.23 -38.45
C GLU A 176 16.14 -0.19 -39.02
N GLY A 177 14.88 -0.59 -39.23
CA GLY A 177 13.80 0.27 -39.73
C GLY A 177 13.11 1.14 -38.67
N LEU A 178 13.54 1.08 -37.40
CA LEU A 178 13.00 1.95 -36.36
C LEU A 178 13.29 3.41 -36.68
N ASP A 179 12.32 4.30 -36.47
CA ASP A 179 12.58 5.73 -36.59
C ASP A 179 13.44 6.27 -35.42
N GLY A 180 13.86 7.53 -35.52
CA GLY A 180 14.70 8.17 -34.50
C GLY A 180 14.06 8.22 -33.11
N HIS A 181 12.74 8.36 -33.02
CA HIS A 181 12.01 8.40 -31.75
C HIS A 181 11.83 6.99 -31.17
N GLN A 182 11.38 6.03 -31.97
CA GLN A 182 11.20 4.63 -31.59
C GLN A 182 12.51 4.03 -31.08
N SER A 183 13.61 4.21 -31.82
CA SER A 183 14.94 3.73 -31.40
C SER A 183 15.40 4.34 -30.07
N ARG A 184 15.20 5.64 -29.84
CA ARG A 184 15.51 6.29 -28.55
C ARG A 184 14.69 5.71 -27.40
N LYS A 185 13.39 5.53 -27.61
CA LYS A 185 12.48 5.04 -26.57
C LYS A 185 12.77 3.59 -26.20
N ILE A 186 12.99 2.73 -27.20
CA ILE A 186 13.34 1.32 -26.99
C ILE A 186 14.72 1.20 -26.33
N TYR A 187 15.70 2.00 -26.76
CA TYR A 187 17.01 2.07 -26.12
C TYR A 187 16.90 2.42 -24.64
N HIS A 188 16.17 3.49 -24.29
CA HIS A 188 15.98 3.90 -22.90
C HIS A 188 15.32 2.80 -22.05
N GLY A 189 14.44 1.98 -22.63
CA GLY A 189 13.84 0.85 -21.93
C GLY A 189 14.83 -0.26 -21.57
N TYR A 190 15.80 -0.54 -22.46
CA TYR A 190 16.85 -1.52 -22.21
C TYR A 190 18.04 -0.97 -21.41
N TYR A 191 18.28 0.34 -21.47
CA TYR A 191 19.43 1.02 -20.85
C TYR A 191 18.98 2.28 -20.09
N PRO A 192 18.19 2.15 -19.01
CA PRO A 192 17.58 3.30 -18.33
C PRO A 192 18.57 4.22 -17.62
N ASN A 193 19.78 3.75 -17.33
CA ASN A 193 20.82 4.51 -16.62
C ASN A 193 21.94 5.00 -17.54
N ASN A 194 21.76 4.88 -18.87
CA ASN A 194 22.75 5.28 -19.85
C ASN A 194 22.22 6.49 -20.63
N ASP A 195 23.11 7.42 -20.94
CA ASP A 195 22.80 8.48 -21.89
C ASP A 195 22.42 7.87 -23.25
N VAL A 196 21.41 8.45 -23.89
CA VAL A 196 20.88 7.96 -25.15
C VAL A 196 21.77 8.47 -26.28
N PRO A 197 22.46 7.60 -27.05
CA PRO A 197 23.32 8.03 -28.13
C PRO A 197 22.58 8.87 -29.17
N GLU A 198 23.22 9.91 -29.71
CA GLU A 198 22.62 10.74 -30.75
C GLU A 198 22.52 9.99 -32.09
N ASN A 199 23.52 9.15 -32.39
CA ASN A 199 23.56 8.34 -33.60
C ASN A 199 22.52 7.21 -33.55
N GLN A 200 21.69 7.10 -34.59
CA GLN A 200 20.69 6.06 -34.70
C GLN A 200 21.31 4.66 -34.86
N GLU A 201 22.40 4.54 -35.62
CA GLU A 201 23.06 3.26 -35.87
C GLU A 201 23.61 2.66 -34.56
N GLU A 202 24.15 3.50 -33.69
CA GLU A 202 24.63 3.10 -32.37
C GLU A 202 23.48 2.60 -31.47
N ARG A 203 22.33 3.28 -31.50
CA ARG A 203 21.13 2.83 -30.77
C ARG A 203 20.61 1.49 -31.31
N VAL A 204 20.48 1.36 -32.62
CA VAL A 204 20.02 0.13 -33.30
C VAL A 204 20.92 -1.03 -32.90
N THR A 205 22.23 -0.81 -32.95
CA THR A 205 23.24 -1.79 -32.58
C THR A 205 23.12 -2.21 -31.11
N ALA A 206 22.98 -1.26 -30.19
CA ALA A 206 22.77 -1.55 -28.78
C ALA A 206 21.46 -2.33 -28.54
N ILE A 207 20.38 -1.99 -29.24
CA ILE A 207 19.11 -2.72 -29.17
C ILE A 207 19.29 -4.17 -29.64
N LEU A 208 20.00 -4.40 -30.77
CA LEU A 208 20.30 -5.75 -31.26
C LEU A 208 21.09 -6.59 -30.24
N VAL A 209 22.04 -5.97 -29.51
CA VAL A 209 22.74 -6.63 -28.40
C VAL A 209 21.77 -6.94 -27.25
N ALA A 210 20.92 -5.98 -26.88
CA ALA A 210 19.95 -6.14 -25.79
C ALA A 210 18.97 -7.29 -26.04
N ILE A 211 18.62 -7.56 -27.30
CA ILE A 211 17.72 -8.67 -27.67
C ILE A 211 18.44 -9.97 -28.03
N GLY A 212 19.78 -10.00 -27.98
CA GLY A 212 20.59 -11.21 -28.19
C GLY A 212 20.97 -11.51 -29.64
N CYS A 213 20.87 -10.56 -30.57
CA CYS A 213 21.12 -10.78 -32.01
C CYS A 213 22.52 -10.38 -32.49
N ALA A 214 23.20 -9.47 -31.79
CA ALA A 214 24.56 -9.04 -32.13
C ALA A 214 25.55 -9.54 -31.08
N ASP A 215 26.66 -10.14 -31.54
CA ASP A 215 27.75 -10.51 -30.64
C ASP A 215 28.47 -9.26 -30.18
N ARG A 216 28.54 -9.06 -28.85
CA ARG A 216 29.20 -7.93 -28.21
C ARG A 216 30.70 -7.89 -28.56
N SER A 217 31.29 -9.04 -28.90
CA SER A 217 32.69 -9.15 -29.33
C SER A 217 32.97 -8.41 -30.64
N ARG A 218 31.97 -8.24 -31.51
CA ARG A 218 32.10 -7.53 -32.80
C ARG A 218 31.97 -6.02 -32.67
N LEU A 219 31.60 -5.51 -31.49
CA LEU A 219 31.34 -4.09 -31.26
C LEU A 219 32.49 -3.35 -30.59
N VAL A 220 33.47 -4.08 -30.07
CA VAL A 220 34.75 -3.46 -29.74
C VAL A 220 35.42 -3.15 -31.08
N ARG A 221 35.27 -1.91 -31.55
CA ARG A 221 36.12 -1.41 -32.63
C ARG A 221 37.57 -1.63 -32.16
N PRO A 222 38.44 -2.24 -32.97
CA PRO A 222 39.86 -2.32 -32.68
C PRO A 222 40.44 -0.91 -32.82
N ASP A 223 40.16 -0.06 -31.84
CA ASP A 223 40.79 1.24 -31.73
C ASP A 223 42.17 1.01 -31.09
N HIS A 224 43.21 1.31 -31.87
CA HIS A 224 44.62 1.44 -31.49
C HIS A 224 45.41 0.14 -31.28
N ALA A 225 45.82 -0.48 -32.39
CA ALA A 225 47.20 -0.94 -32.51
C ALA A 225 47.98 0.14 -33.26
N GLU A 226 48.70 0.98 -32.52
CA GLU A 226 49.79 1.80 -33.04
C GLU A 226 51.00 0.93 -33.40
#